data_AF-A0A2D8SAR7-F1
#
_entry.id   AF-A0A2D8SAR7-F1
#
_cell.length_a   1.000
_cell.length_b   1.000
_cell.length_c   1.000
_cell.angle_alpha   90.00
_cell.angle_beta   90.00
_cell.angle_gamma   90.00
#
_symmetry.space_group_name_H-M   'P 1'
#
loop_
_entity.id
_entity.type
_entity.pdbx_description
1 polymer ?
#
loop_
_entity_poly.entity_id
_entity_poly.type
_entity_poly.pdbx_seq_one_letter_code
_entity_poly.pdbx_strand_id
1 'polypeptide(L)' 'METNNPIILGIYDIIWEQSRKQSKDLPKEIKLQWIKNDWNQSEVSDWLSEYFKAKVSSLKIKKLNEQPGSG' A
#
# COMPACT_ATOMS: atom_id res chain seq x y z
N MET A 1 -16.04 17.88 13.63
CA MET A 1 -14.68 17.57 13.12
C MET A 1 -14.64 16.09 12.91
N GLU A 2 -14.69 15.62 11.66
CA GLU A 2 -14.48 14.20 11.38
C GLU A 2 -13.04 13.87 11.75
N THR A 3 -12.87 13.14 12.84
CA THR A 3 -11.60 12.54 13.22
C THR A 3 -11.25 11.52 12.14
N ASN A 4 -10.56 11.98 11.09
CA ASN A 4 -9.92 11.15 10.09
C ASN A 4 -8.81 10.37 10.80
N ASN A 5 -9.20 9.28 11.46
CA ASN A 5 -8.26 8.39 12.11
C ASN A 5 -7.44 7.73 11.00
N PRO A 6 -6.12 7.96 10.94
CA PRO A 6 -5.30 7.35 9.93
C PRO A 6 -5.41 5.83 10.09
N ILE A 7 -5.64 5.14 8.97
CA ILE A 7 -5.66 3.69 8.94
C ILE A 7 -4.29 3.19 8.54
N ILE A 8 -3.89 2.04 9.05
CA ILE A 8 -2.67 1.37 8.59
C ILE A 8 -3.07 0.34 7.54
N LEU A 9 -2.44 0.41 6.37
CA LEU A 9 -2.55 -0.54 5.28
C LEU A 9 -1.25 -1.34 5.21
N GLY A 10 -1.35 -2.66 5.41
CA GLY A 10 -0.29 -3.62 5.13
C GLY A 10 -0.38 -4.04 3.68
N ILE A 11 0.56 -3.59 2.87
CA ILE A 11 0.67 -3.93 1.46
C ILE A 11 1.73 -5.02 1.34
N TYR A 12 1.42 -6.12 0.66
CA TYR A 12 2.30 -7.27 0.54
C TYR A 12 2.09 -7.97 -0.81
N ASP A 13 2.94 -8.95 -1.12
CA ASP A 13 2.93 -9.62 -2.42
C ASP A 13 3.07 -8.63 -3.59
N ILE A 14 3.85 -7.55 -3.40
CA ILE A 14 3.97 -6.52 -4.43
C ILE A 14 4.82 -7.05 -5.58
N ILE A 15 4.19 -7.12 -6.76
CA ILE A 15 4.81 -7.48 -8.03
C ILE A 15 5.04 -6.20 -8.80
N TRP A 16 6.30 -5.85 -9.02
CA TRP A 16 6.70 -4.68 -9.79
C TRP A 16 6.94 -5.06 -11.25
N GLU A 17 6.48 -4.24 -12.19
CA GLU A 17 6.91 -4.32 -13.58
C GLU A 17 8.35 -3.79 -13.68
N GLN A 18 9.31 -4.68 -13.43
CA GLN A 18 10.72 -4.36 -13.61
C GLN A 18 11.04 -4.32 -15.10
N SER A 19 11.25 -3.12 -15.65
CA SER A 19 12.00 -3.01 -16.90
C SER A 19 13.43 -3.49 -16.66
N ARG A 20 14.04 -4.21 -17.61
CA ARG A 20 15.42 -4.73 -17.53
C ARG A 20 16.50 -3.68 -17.19
N LYS A 21 16.16 -2.39 -17.15
CA LYS A 21 17.02 -1.25 -16.84
C LYS A 21 16.95 -0.76 -15.39
N GLN A 22 16.00 -1.22 -14.58
CA GLN A 22 15.85 -0.77 -13.20
C GLN A 22 15.99 -1.93 -12.22
N SER A 23 17.23 -2.27 -11.88
CA SER A 23 17.56 -3.06 -10.69
C SER A 23 17.42 -2.20 -9.43
N LYS A 24 16.25 -1.64 -9.19
CA LYS A 24 15.92 -1.09 -7.87
C LYS A 24 15.46 -2.26 -7.02
N ASP A 25 16.07 -2.42 -5.85
CA ASP A 25 15.56 -3.25 -4.76
C ASP A 25 14.21 -2.67 -4.31
N LEU A 26 13.15 -3.10 -5.00
CA LEU A 26 11.79 -2.70 -4.71
C LEU A 26 11.23 -3.60 -3.61
N PRO A 27 10.61 -3.04 -2.57
CA PRO A 27 10.08 -3.83 -1.47
C PRO A 27 8.91 -4.70 -1.93
N LYS A 28 8.83 -5.92 -1.40
CA LYS A 28 7.69 -6.83 -1.63
C LYS A 28 6.55 -6.62 -0.63
N GLU A 29 6.84 -5.88 0.44
CA GLU A 29 5.97 -5.58 1.56
C GLU A 29 6.21 -4.15 2.03
N ILE A 30 5.14 -3.40 2.33
CA ILE A 30 5.20 -2.09 2.95
C ILE A 30 4.01 -1.88 3.89
N LYS A 31 4.26 -1.20 5.01
CA LYS A 31 3.19 -0.65 5.86
C LYS A 31 3.01 0.82 5.51
N LEU A 32 1.80 1.16 5.10
CA LEU A 32 1.44 2.49 4.65
C LEU A 32 0.37 3.06 5.58
N GLN A 33 0.67 4.21 6.19
CA GLN A 33 -0.32 4.96 6.95
C GLN A 33 -1.14 5.80 5.97
N TRP A 34 -2.42 5.46 5.82
CA TRP A 34 -3.33 6.14 4.93
C TRP A 34 -4.19 7.12 5.71
N ILE A 35 -4.20 8.38 5.26
CA ILE A 35 -4.85 9.49 5.99
C ILE A 35 -6.39 9.39 5.88
N LYS A 36 -6.89 8.79 4.80
CA LYS A 36 -8.33 8.60 4.56
C LYS A 36 -8.81 7.27 5.13
N ASN A 37 -10.04 7.24 5.66
CA ASN A 37 -10.67 6.00 6.10
C ASN A 37 -11.06 5.09 4.93
N ASP A 38 -11.42 5.70 3.80
CA ASP A 38 -11.67 5.06 2.52
C ASP A 38 -10.39 5.05 1.67
N TRP A 39 -10.09 3.90 1.11
CA TRP A 39 -8.97 3.69 0.22
C TRP A 39 -9.40 2.72 -0.89
N ASN A 40 -8.90 2.97 -2.08
CA ASN A 40 -9.03 2.05 -3.20
C ASN A 40 -7.68 1.47 -3.57
N GLN A 41 -7.68 0.22 -4.04
CA GLN A 41 -6.46 -0.44 -4.48
C GLN A 41 -5.73 0.36 -5.57
N SER A 42 -6.47 1.01 -6.47
CA SER A 42 -5.91 1.89 -7.50
C SER A 42 -5.16 3.08 -6.91
N GLU A 43 -5.75 3.81 -5.95
CA GLU A 43 -5.08 4.97 -5.32
C GLU A 43 -3.78 4.55 -4.62
N VAL A 44 -3.79 3.41 -3.94
CA VAL A 44 -2.60 2.87 -3.28
C VAL A 44 -1.55 2.41 -4.30
N SER A 45 -1.97 1.80 -5.41
CA SER A 45 -1.11 1.37 -6.50
C SER A 45 -0.45 2.55 -7.22
N ASP A 46 -1.20 3.61 -7.49
CA ASP A 46 -0.71 4.85 -8.08
C ASP A 46 0.31 5.52 -7.15
N TRP A 47 -0.03 5.64 -5.86
CA TRP A 47 0.89 6.20 -4.86
C TRP A 47 2.22 5.43 -4.79
N LEU A 48 2.16 4.10 -4.75
CA LEU A 48 3.36 3.26 -4.79
C LEU A 48 4.16 3.47 -6.07
N SER A 49 3.45 3.59 -7.19
CA SER A 49 4.10 3.73 -8.50
C SER A 49 4.85 5.05 -8.62
N GLU A 50 4.28 6.14 -8.11
CA GLU A 50 4.93 7.44 -8.04
C GLU A 50 6.09 7.46 -7.04
N TYR A 51 5.88 6.93 -5.83
CA TYR A 51 6.88 6.92 -4.76
C TYR A 51 8.13 6.13 -5.14
N PHE A 52 7.95 4.92 -5.69
CA PHE A 52 9.06 4.06 -6.09
C PHE A 52 9.58 4.35 -7.52
N LYS A 53 8.87 5.20 -8.27
CA LYS A 53 9.08 5.42 -9.72
C LYS A 53 9.08 4.10 -10.49
N ALA A 54 8.21 3.18 -10.11
CA ALA A 54 8.15 1.82 -10.63
C ALA A 54 6.69 1.40 -10.77
N LYS A 55 6.30 0.82 -11.90
CA LYS A 55 4.91 0.45 -12.12
C LYS A 55 4.57 -0.81 -11.33
N VAL A 56 3.50 -0.77 -10.55
CA VAL A 56 2.99 -1.95 -9.86
C VAL A 56 2.16 -2.79 -10.82
N SER A 57 2.51 -4.06 -10.96
CA SER A 57 1.77 -5.04 -11.76
C SER A 57 0.62 -5.64 -10.95
N SER A 58 0.90 -6.01 -9.69
CA SER A 58 -0.06 -6.58 -8.77
C SER A 58 0.39 -6.32 -7.34
N LEU A 59 -0.57 -6.23 -6.42
CA LEU A 59 -0.31 -6.02 -5.00
C LEU A 59 -1.51 -6.51 -4.20
N LYS A 60 -1.28 -6.93 -2.95
CA LYS A 60 -2.34 -7.21 -1.98
C LYS A 60 -2.31 -6.17 -0.88
N ILE A 61 -3.49 -5.76 -0.41
CA ILE A 61 -3.64 -4.78 0.67
C ILE A 61 -4.49 -5.41 1.76
N LYS A 62 -4.02 -5.31 3.00
CA LYS A 62 -4.78 -5.66 4.20
C LYS A 62 -4.82 -4.47 5.14
N LYS A 63 -6.00 -4.11 5.64
CA LYS A 63 -6.13 -3.10 6.69
C LYS A 63 -5.56 -3.70 7.99
N LEU A 64 -4.53 -3.07 8.52
CA LEU A 64 -3.85 -3.42 9.78
C LEU A 64 -4.35 -2.57 10.96
N ASN A 65 -5.36 -1.72 10.77
CA ASN A 65 -5.98 -0.99 11.87
C ASN A 65 -6.60 -2.02 12.83
N GLU A 66 -5.94 -2.25 13.95
CA GLU A 66 -6.25 -3.34 14.88
C GLU A 66 -7.69 -3.21 15.39
N GLN A 67 -8.44 -4.30 15.24
CA GLN A 67 -9.59 -4.60 16.09
C GLN A 67 -9.14 -4.65 17.55
N PRO A 68 -10.07 -4.41 18.48
CA PRO A 68 -10.32 -5.46 19.45
C PRO A 68 -11.82 -5.80 19.45
N GLY A 69 -12.18 -6.86 18.75
CA GLY A 69 -13.44 -7.56 18.95
C GLY A 69 -13.15 -8.77 19.82
N SER A 70 -13.31 -8.59 21.14
CA SER A 70 -13.44 -9.65 22.13
C SER A 70 -14.53 -10.65 21.71
N GLY A 71 -14.28 -11.94 21.95
CA GLY A 71 -15.25 -13.02 21.90
C GLY A 71 -14.70 -14.21 22.66
#